data_AF-A0A847EJ53-F1
#
_entry.id   AF-A0A847EJ53-F1
#
_cell.length_a   1.000
_cell.length_b   1.000
_cell.length_c   1.000
_cell.angle_alpha   90.00
_cell.angle_beta   90.00
_cell.angle_gamma   90.00
#
_symmetry.space_group_name_H-M   'P 1'
#
loop_
_entity.id
_entity.type
_entity.pdbx_description
1 polymer ?
#
loop_
_entity_poly.entity_id
_entity_poly.type
_entity_poly.pdbx_seq_one_letter_code
_entity_poly.pdbx_strand_id
1 'polypeptide(L)'
;EGLKYASDFLELAKRATRKKPVIVWKGGRSNIGSRSVASHTGSLAGNNTIFEAAMKQCGVSIAYNIEELIDLMAAFTCPCLPKGNKLGILAESGGGAVAGADSAFEFGLDIPVLSKARQQELTDRLKGVIPPFSAPKNPIDLVWPPMENRVKILVDCAEILLKEVDSLIIMDYAVFNSDYVKGMQDLQNRVRKPVFLAPCFPAKRQAELAKLTLKGVPSFTIPERAVKAMATAVKYSQYVQSIK
;
A
#
# COMPACT_ATOMS: atom_id res chain seq x y z
N GLU A 1 -16.34 11.81 -15.32
CA GLU A 1 -17.33 12.92 -15.17
C GLU A 1 -18.76 12.42 -15.32
N GLY A 2 -19.06 11.68 -16.39
CA GLY A 2 -20.28 10.87 -16.54
C GLY A 2 -20.03 9.60 -17.37
N LEU A 3 -21.02 8.72 -17.48
CA LEU A 3 -20.99 7.54 -18.35
C LEU A 3 -22.19 7.59 -19.30
N LYS A 4 -21.95 7.68 -20.61
CA LYS A 4 -23.04 7.66 -21.62
C LYS A 4 -23.64 6.26 -21.78
N TYR A 5 -22.80 5.22 -21.76
CA TYR A 5 -23.18 3.81 -21.90
C TYR A 5 -22.86 3.07 -20.60
N ALA A 6 -23.61 3.35 -19.54
CA ALA A 6 -23.31 2.85 -18.20
C ALA A 6 -23.36 1.32 -18.11
N SER A 7 -24.36 0.67 -18.71
CA SER A 7 -24.49 -0.79 -18.70
C SER A 7 -23.30 -1.49 -19.35
N ASP A 8 -22.92 -1.06 -20.57
CA ASP A 8 -21.77 -1.60 -21.30
C ASP A 8 -20.47 -1.37 -20.54
N PHE A 9 -20.31 -0.18 -19.95
CA PHE A 9 -19.16 0.12 -19.10
C PHE A 9 -19.06 -0.84 -17.92
N LEU A 10 -20.15 -1.08 -17.19
CA LEU A 10 -20.15 -1.96 -16.02
C LEU A 10 -19.85 -3.40 -16.41
N GLU A 11 -20.39 -3.89 -17.53
CA GLU A 11 -20.10 -5.22 -18.05
C GLU A 11 -18.62 -5.38 -18.42
N LEU A 12 -18.06 -4.40 -19.15
CA LEU A 12 -16.65 -4.40 -19.54
C LEU A 12 -15.73 -4.24 -18.33
N ALA A 13 -16.07 -3.36 -17.39
CA ALA A 13 -15.32 -3.15 -16.16
C ALA A 13 -15.27 -4.45 -15.34
N LYS A 14 -16.42 -5.10 -15.14
CA LYS A 14 -16.52 -6.39 -14.44
C LYS A 14 -15.70 -7.50 -15.10
N ARG A 15 -15.56 -7.50 -16.42
CA ARG A 15 -14.68 -8.44 -17.15
C ARG A 15 -13.20 -8.08 -16.99
N ALA A 16 -12.88 -6.79 -17.06
CA ALA A 16 -11.51 -6.28 -16.96
C ALA A 16 -10.92 -6.51 -15.56
N THR A 17 -11.70 -6.22 -14.50
CA THR A 17 -11.26 -6.33 -13.10
C THR A 17 -10.88 -7.75 -12.69
N ARG A 18 -11.40 -8.78 -13.39
CA ARG A 18 -10.97 -10.18 -13.19
C ARG A 18 -9.52 -10.45 -13.61
N LYS A 19 -8.99 -9.62 -14.52
CA LYS A 19 -7.67 -9.81 -15.13
C LYS A 19 -6.66 -8.77 -14.68
N LYS A 20 -7.12 -7.53 -14.45
CA LYS A 20 -6.26 -6.41 -14.10
C LYS A 20 -7.02 -5.38 -13.25
N PRO A 21 -6.35 -4.64 -12.36
CA PRO A 21 -6.97 -3.54 -11.63
C PRO A 21 -7.57 -2.51 -12.58
N VAL A 22 -8.73 -1.97 -12.24
CA VAL A 22 -9.35 -0.81 -12.91
C VAL A 22 -9.54 0.26 -11.86
N ILE A 23 -8.98 1.44 -12.09
CA ILE A 23 -9.06 2.58 -11.19
C ILE A 23 -9.87 3.67 -11.89
N VAL A 24 -10.83 4.27 -11.19
CA VAL A 24 -11.60 5.39 -11.69
C VAL A 24 -11.48 6.57 -10.74
N TRP A 25 -11.07 7.72 -11.27
CA TRP A 25 -11.26 9.00 -10.60
C TRP A 25 -12.63 9.58 -10.93
N LYS A 26 -13.48 9.77 -9.91
CA LYS A 26 -14.82 10.36 -10.09
C LYS A 26 -14.78 11.87 -9.80
N GLY A 27 -14.77 12.68 -10.84
CA GLY A 27 -15.06 14.11 -10.75
C GLY A 27 -16.54 14.42 -10.43
N GLY A 28 -16.83 15.60 -9.90
CA GLY A 28 -18.20 16.05 -9.61
C GLY A 28 -18.85 15.41 -8.37
N ARG A 29 -18.07 15.13 -7.33
CA ARG A 29 -18.55 14.49 -6.09
C ARG A 29 -19.36 15.41 -5.19
N SER A 30 -18.98 16.68 -5.13
CA SER A 30 -19.67 17.70 -4.34
C SER A 30 -20.74 18.40 -5.19
N ASN A 31 -21.69 19.08 -4.54
CA ASN A 31 -22.68 19.91 -5.24
C ASN A 31 -22.01 20.95 -6.14
N ILE A 32 -20.90 21.53 -5.70
CA ILE A 32 -20.13 22.52 -6.48
C ILE A 32 -19.49 21.86 -7.70
N GLY A 33 -18.75 20.76 -7.51
CA GLY A 33 -18.10 20.06 -8.62
C GLY A 33 -19.10 19.44 -9.60
N SER A 34 -20.24 18.97 -9.09
CA SER A 34 -21.36 18.45 -9.87
C SER A 34 -21.91 19.52 -10.83
N ARG A 35 -22.10 20.75 -10.34
CA ARG A 35 -22.46 21.90 -11.20
C ARG A 35 -21.39 22.20 -12.24
N SER A 36 -20.11 22.21 -11.87
CA SER A 36 -19.00 22.44 -12.82
C SER A 36 -18.94 21.37 -13.92
N VAL A 37 -19.16 20.10 -13.55
CA VAL A 37 -19.26 19.01 -14.53
C VAL A 37 -20.47 19.22 -15.44
N ALA A 38 -21.63 19.58 -14.89
CA ALA A 38 -22.83 19.80 -15.68
C ALA A 38 -22.67 20.98 -16.66
N SER A 39 -22.05 22.09 -16.23
CA SER A 39 -21.83 23.25 -17.10
C SER A 39 -20.84 22.99 -18.23
N HIS A 40 -19.78 22.19 -17.99
CA HIS A 40 -18.76 21.92 -19.01
C HIS A 40 -19.12 20.75 -19.94
N THR A 41 -19.81 19.73 -19.43
CA THR A 41 -20.18 18.54 -20.23
C THR A 41 -21.55 18.63 -20.86
N GLY A 42 -22.39 19.59 -20.45
CA GLY A 42 -23.79 19.70 -20.88
C GLY A 42 -24.66 18.53 -20.43
N SER A 43 -24.21 17.72 -19.46
CA SER A 43 -24.90 16.52 -18.98
C SER A 43 -25.29 16.62 -17.52
N LEU A 44 -26.40 16.00 -17.12
CA LEU A 44 -26.80 15.95 -15.71
C LEU A 44 -25.76 15.14 -14.93
N ALA A 45 -25.23 15.74 -13.87
CA ALA A 45 -24.31 15.04 -12.98
C ALA A 45 -25.01 13.84 -12.31
N GLY A 46 -24.49 12.64 -12.55
CA GLY A 46 -25.05 11.42 -11.99
C GLY A 46 -24.93 11.32 -10.47
N ASN A 47 -25.81 10.52 -9.85
CA ASN A 47 -25.80 10.28 -8.41
C ASN A 47 -24.51 9.54 -7.98
N ASN A 48 -23.74 10.16 -7.08
CA ASN A 48 -22.45 9.63 -6.65
C ASN A 48 -22.57 8.33 -5.85
N THR A 49 -23.60 8.17 -5.01
CA THR A 49 -23.84 6.95 -4.23
C THR A 49 -24.12 5.76 -5.14
N ILE A 50 -24.95 5.95 -6.17
CA ILE A 50 -25.25 4.91 -7.17
C ILE A 50 -23.98 4.55 -7.95
N PHE A 51 -23.21 5.57 -8.37
CA PHE A 51 -21.95 5.36 -9.07
C PHE A 51 -20.96 4.54 -8.24
N GLU A 52 -20.76 4.89 -6.97
CA GLU A 52 -19.84 4.17 -6.08
C GLU A 52 -20.27 2.73 -5.85
N ALA A 53 -21.57 2.49 -5.62
CA ALA A 53 -22.10 1.15 -5.47
C ALA A 53 -21.87 0.30 -6.73
N ALA A 54 -22.14 0.86 -7.91
CA ALA A 54 -21.94 0.16 -9.19
C ALA A 54 -20.47 -0.16 -9.46
N MET A 55 -19.55 0.77 -9.20
CA MET A 55 -18.10 0.54 -9.31
C MET A 55 -17.64 -0.57 -8.36
N LYS A 56 -18.10 -0.54 -7.10
CA LYS A 56 -17.77 -1.55 -6.09
C LYS A 56 -18.24 -2.94 -6.51
N GLN A 57 -19.44 -3.07 -7.07
CA GLN A 57 -19.96 -4.34 -7.61
C GLN A 57 -19.11 -4.89 -8.77
N CYS A 58 -18.46 -4.00 -9.52
CA CYS A 58 -17.57 -4.36 -10.62
C CYS A 58 -16.12 -4.59 -10.18
N GLY A 59 -15.78 -4.41 -8.90
CA GLY A 59 -14.40 -4.51 -8.42
C GLY A 59 -13.50 -3.36 -8.86
N VAL A 60 -14.10 -2.24 -9.29
CA VAL A 60 -13.37 -1.02 -9.69
C VAL A 60 -12.96 -0.26 -8.44
N SER A 61 -11.68 0.07 -8.33
CA SER A 61 -11.15 0.94 -7.27
C SER A 61 -11.47 2.40 -7.60
N ILE A 62 -11.98 3.15 -6.63
CA ILE A 62 -12.35 4.56 -6.82
C ILE A 62 -11.27 5.42 -6.16
N ALA A 63 -10.74 6.37 -6.91
CA ALA A 63 -9.91 7.46 -6.39
C ALA A 63 -10.76 8.71 -6.21
N TYR A 64 -10.63 9.37 -5.05
CA TYR A 64 -11.44 10.54 -4.72
C TYR A 64 -10.79 11.86 -5.11
N ASN A 65 -9.50 11.85 -5.39
CA ASN A 65 -8.73 12.97 -5.90
C ASN A 65 -7.58 12.45 -6.80
N ILE A 66 -6.85 13.37 -7.43
CA ILE A 66 -5.76 13.02 -8.34
C ILE A 66 -4.59 12.37 -7.59
N GLU A 67 -4.34 12.80 -6.36
CA GLU A 67 -3.27 12.22 -5.53
C GLU A 67 -3.52 10.73 -5.26
N GLU A 68 -4.74 10.38 -4.86
CA GLU A 68 -5.17 8.99 -4.67
C GLU A 68 -5.11 8.20 -5.97
N LEU A 69 -5.45 8.80 -7.12
CA LEU A 69 -5.32 8.13 -8.41
C LEU A 69 -3.87 7.72 -8.67
N ILE A 70 -2.92 8.62 -8.40
CA ILE A 70 -1.48 8.36 -8.54
C ILE A 70 -1.02 7.28 -7.56
N ASP A 71 -1.47 7.34 -6.30
CA ASP A 71 -1.13 6.34 -5.29
C ASP A 71 -1.62 4.94 -5.65
N LEU A 72 -2.85 4.84 -6.15
CA LEU A 72 -3.40 3.56 -6.59
C LEU A 72 -2.67 3.03 -7.82
N MET A 73 -2.33 3.89 -8.78
CA MET A 73 -1.49 3.49 -9.92
C MET A 73 -0.13 2.97 -9.45
N ALA A 74 0.51 3.64 -8.48
CA ALA A 74 1.77 3.20 -7.90
C ALA A 74 1.61 1.85 -7.18
N ALA A 75 0.59 1.67 -6.34
CA ALA A 75 0.33 0.41 -5.63
C ALA A 75 0.19 -0.79 -6.58
N PHE A 76 -0.53 -0.62 -7.68
CA PHE A 76 -0.76 -1.68 -8.66
C PHE A 76 0.41 -1.92 -9.63
N THR A 77 1.55 -1.24 -9.46
CA THR A 77 2.82 -1.66 -10.08
C THR A 77 3.44 -2.88 -9.39
N CYS A 78 3.02 -3.19 -8.15
CA CYS A 78 3.48 -4.38 -7.44
C CYS A 78 3.13 -5.65 -8.23
N PRO A 79 4.06 -6.59 -8.43
CA PRO A 79 3.81 -7.79 -9.25
C PRO A 79 2.89 -8.81 -8.56
N CYS A 80 2.52 -8.59 -7.31
CA CYS A 80 1.67 -9.48 -6.53
C CYS A 80 0.61 -8.70 -5.74
N LEU A 81 -0.48 -9.39 -5.40
CA LEU A 81 -1.56 -8.86 -4.57
C LEU A 81 -1.49 -9.48 -3.16
N PRO A 82 -1.92 -8.73 -2.12
CA PRO A 82 -2.00 -9.29 -0.78
C PRO A 82 -3.08 -10.38 -0.73
N LYS A 83 -2.83 -11.48 -0.01
CA LYS A 83 -3.80 -12.59 0.08
C LYS A 83 -4.90 -12.36 1.10
N GLY A 84 -4.65 -11.49 2.08
CA GLY A 84 -5.57 -11.10 3.13
C GLY A 84 -5.27 -9.67 3.61
N ASN A 85 -5.83 -9.29 4.75
CA ASN A 85 -5.73 -7.92 5.29
C ASN A 85 -4.73 -7.79 6.45
N LYS A 86 -3.93 -8.83 6.75
CA LYS A 86 -2.90 -8.76 7.79
C LYS A 86 -1.71 -7.96 7.27
N LEU A 87 -1.44 -6.82 7.88
CA LEU A 87 -0.36 -5.92 7.53
C LEU A 87 0.77 -6.04 8.55
N GLY A 88 2.00 -6.18 8.05
CA GLY A 88 3.21 -5.94 8.81
C GLY A 88 3.65 -4.49 8.64
N ILE A 89 4.16 -3.88 9.71
CA ILE A 89 4.85 -2.60 9.64
C ILE A 89 6.25 -2.77 10.21
N LEU A 90 7.25 -2.39 9.42
CA LEU A 90 8.65 -2.32 9.81
C LEU A 90 9.10 -0.87 9.73
N ALA A 91 9.34 -0.24 10.87
CA ALA A 91 9.75 1.14 10.97
C ALA A 91 11.10 1.25 11.66
N GLU A 92 11.90 2.25 11.27
CA GLU A 92 13.16 2.56 11.96
C GLU A 92 13.01 3.57 13.10
N SER A 93 11.82 4.15 13.22
CA SER A 93 11.42 5.00 14.33
C SER A 93 10.00 4.66 14.80
N GLY A 94 9.78 4.79 16.11
CA GLY A 94 8.47 4.56 16.70
C GLY A 94 7.36 5.47 16.14
N GLY A 95 7.68 6.69 15.71
CA GLY A 95 6.72 7.60 15.10
C GLY A 95 6.12 7.04 13.80
N GLY A 96 6.95 6.44 12.95
CA GLY A 96 6.47 5.75 11.74
C GLY A 96 5.59 4.55 12.09
N ALA A 97 6.01 3.75 13.07
CA ALA A 97 5.22 2.60 13.54
C ALA A 97 3.81 3.01 14.02
N VAL A 98 3.70 4.10 14.80
CA VAL A 98 2.42 4.64 15.27
C VAL A 98 1.57 5.16 14.11
N ALA A 99 2.12 6.04 13.27
CA ALA A 99 1.37 6.61 12.14
C ALA A 99 0.84 5.53 11.19
N GLY A 100 1.65 4.49 10.93
CA GLY A 100 1.24 3.34 10.14
C GLY A 100 0.13 2.52 10.79
N ALA A 101 0.22 2.26 12.10
CA ALA A 101 -0.76 1.47 12.83
C ALA A 101 -2.12 2.20 12.92
N ASP A 102 -2.12 3.50 13.21
CA ASP A 102 -3.34 4.32 13.26
C ASP A 102 -4.01 4.38 11.87
N SER A 103 -3.21 4.57 10.81
CA SER A 103 -3.72 4.49 9.44
C SER A 103 -4.29 3.11 9.11
N ALA A 104 -3.64 2.03 9.58
CA ALA A 104 -4.09 0.67 9.32
C ALA A 104 -5.46 0.43 9.97
N PHE A 105 -5.65 0.92 11.20
CA PHE A 105 -6.94 0.94 11.88
C PHE A 105 -8.00 1.71 11.07
N GLU A 106 -7.68 2.93 10.62
CA GLU A 106 -8.61 3.77 9.83
C GLU A 106 -9.09 3.05 8.55
N PHE A 107 -8.18 2.35 7.85
CA PHE A 107 -8.50 1.69 6.58
C PHE A 107 -8.90 0.21 6.70
N GLY A 108 -9.02 -0.32 7.93
CA GLY A 108 -9.50 -1.67 8.21
C GLY A 108 -8.49 -2.79 7.90
N LEU A 109 -7.19 -2.50 7.99
CA LEU A 109 -6.12 -3.48 7.96
C LEU A 109 -5.84 -4.00 9.37
N ASP A 110 -5.56 -5.29 9.48
CA ASP A 110 -5.23 -5.94 10.75
C ASP A 110 -3.72 -5.88 10.99
N ILE A 111 -3.30 -5.47 12.19
CA ILE A 111 -1.90 -5.50 12.63
C ILE A 111 -1.79 -6.61 13.68
N PRO A 112 -1.66 -7.89 13.28
CA PRO A 112 -1.69 -8.98 14.22
C PRO A 112 -0.42 -9.00 15.06
N VAL A 113 -0.57 -9.32 16.35
CA VAL A 113 0.57 -9.69 17.20
C VAL A 113 1.17 -10.98 16.65
N LEU A 114 2.47 -10.95 16.35
CA LEU A 114 3.20 -12.11 15.84
C LEU A 114 3.19 -13.28 16.83
N SER A 115 3.32 -14.51 16.35
CA SER A 115 3.50 -15.68 17.23
C SER A 115 4.77 -15.56 18.07
N LYS A 116 4.79 -16.23 19.23
CA LYS A 116 5.98 -16.26 20.11
C LYS A 116 7.23 -16.76 19.39
N ALA A 117 7.09 -17.71 18.45
CA ALA A 117 8.19 -18.19 17.64
C ALA A 117 8.80 -17.09 16.75
N ARG A 118 7.96 -16.29 16.08
CA ARG A 118 8.44 -15.16 15.26
C ARG A 118 9.00 -14.02 16.11
N GLN A 119 8.36 -13.71 17.24
CA GLN A 119 8.88 -12.73 18.21
C GLN A 119 10.30 -13.12 18.69
N GLN A 120 10.53 -14.40 18.96
CA GLN A 120 11.86 -14.91 19.34
C GLN A 120 12.86 -14.82 18.18
N GLU A 121 12.49 -15.27 16.98
CA GLU A 121 13.35 -15.21 15.78
C GLU A 121 13.79 -13.76 15.47
N LEU A 122 12.89 -12.78 15.64
CA LEU A 122 13.21 -11.36 15.50
C LEU A 122 14.11 -10.85 16.62
N THR A 123 13.84 -11.22 17.87
CA THR A 123 14.68 -10.86 19.02
C THR A 123 16.11 -11.35 18.83
N ASP A 124 16.27 -12.61 18.40
CA ASP A 124 17.59 -13.20 18.15
C ASP A 124 18.29 -12.50 16.99
N ARG A 125 17.56 -12.18 15.91
CA ARG A 125 18.10 -11.45 14.77
C ARG A 125 18.52 -10.02 15.12
N LEU A 126 17.81 -9.36 16.02
CA LEU A 126 18.04 -7.98 16.42
C LEU A 126 18.91 -7.86 17.68
N LYS A 127 19.50 -8.96 18.15
CA LYS A 127 20.41 -8.97 19.29
C LYS A 127 21.63 -8.08 19.01
N GLY A 128 21.86 -7.10 19.88
CA GLY A 128 22.93 -6.10 19.71
C GLY A 128 22.61 -5.01 18.68
N VAL A 129 21.43 -5.04 18.06
CA VAL A 129 20.92 -3.99 17.16
C VAL A 129 19.96 -3.08 17.92
N ILE A 130 18.98 -3.66 18.62
CA ILE A 130 17.99 -2.92 19.40
C ILE A 130 18.21 -3.12 20.91
N PRO A 131 17.65 -2.24 21.77
CA PRO A 131 17.73 -2.41 23.21
C PRO A 131 17.17 -3.76 23.69
N PRO A 132 17.75 -4.41 24.73
CA PRO A 132 17.33 -5.74 25.19
C PRO A 132 15.88 -5.87 25.67
N PHE A 133 15.25 -4.74 26.03
CA PHE A 133 13.85 -4.68 26.48
C PHE A 133 12.86 -4.51 25.32
N SER A 134 13.34 -4.31 24.09
CA SER A 134 12.49 -4.23 22.91
C SER A 134 12.01 -5.63 22.50
N ALA A 135 10.70 -5.86 22.61
CA ALA A 135 10.05 -7.09 22.17
C ALA A 135 9.27 -6.83 20.86
N PRO A 136 9.80 -7.22 19.69
CA PRO A 136 9.17 -6.94 18.40
C PRO A 136 7.89 -7.77 18.23
N LYS A 137 6.72 -7.12 18.17
CA LYS A 137 5.40 -7.77 18.15
C LYS A 137 4.57 -7.51 16.89
N ASN A 138 4.99 -6.60 16.01
CA ASN A 138 4.20 -5.93 14.96
C ASN A 138 3.27 -4.84 15.56
N PRO A 139 3.42 -3.57 15.19
CA PRO A 139 4.50 -3.01 14.35
C PRO A 139 5.88 -3.22 14.97
N ILE A 140 6.94 -3.12 14.17
CA ILE A 140 8.33 -3.23 14.64
C ILE A 140 9.00 -1.88 14.53
N ASP A 141 9.59 -1.43 15.64
CA ASP A 141 10.51 -0.31 15.71
C ASP A 141 11.94 -0.85 15.81
N LEU A 142 12.77 -0.56 14.81
CA LEU A 142 14.18 -0.94 14.77
C LEU A 142 15.09 0.01 15.54
N VAL A 143 14.55 1.07 16.15
CA VAL A 143 15.27 2.00 17.05
C VAL A 143 16.57 2.49 16.42
N TRP A 144 16.49 3.02 15.19
CA TRP A 144 17.65 3.51 14.43
C TRP A 144 18.76 2.46 14.27
N PRO A 145 18.57 1.44 13.42
CA PRO A 145 19.55 0.37 13.26
C PRO A 145 20.91 0.90 12.73
N PRO A 146 22.04 0.22 13.02
CA PRO A 146 23.36 0.62 12.54
C PRO A 146 23.42 0.77 11.01
N MET A 147 24.11 1.80 10.53
CA MET A 147 24.18 2.11 9.10
C MET A 147 24.83 1.00 8.26
N GLU A 148 25.90 0.39 8.78
CA GLU A 148 26.77 -0.56 8.04
C GLU A 148 26.06 -1.84 7.59
N ASN A 149 24.92 -2.21 8.21
CA ASN A 149 24.15 -3.41 7.88
C ASN A 149 22.65 -3.17 7.73
N ARG A 150 22.26 -1.91 7.55
CA ARG A 150 20.86 -1.46 7.60
C ARG A 150 19.95 -2.19 6.62
N VAL A 151 20.34 -2.29 5.34
CA VAL A 151 19.55 -2.97 4.30
C VAL A 151 19.35 -4.45 4.65
N LYS A 152 20.40 -5.12 5.12
CA LYS A 152 20.34 -6.52 5.54
C LYS A 152 19.40 -6.71 6.73
N ILE A 153 19.46 -5.83 7.73
CA ILE A 153 18.55 -5.84 8.88
C ILE A 153 17.10 -5.69 8.42
N LEU A 154 16.81 -4.71 7.56
CA LEU A 154 15.47 -4.47 7.03
C LEU A 154 14.93 -5.70 6.28
N VAL A 155 15.75 -6.27 5.39
CA VAL A 155 15.39 -7.45 4.59
C VAL A 155 15.13 -8.67 5.49
N ASP A 156 16.03 -8.97 6.43
CA ASP A 156 15.88 -10.14 7.30
C ASP A 156 14.61 -10.01 8.17
N CYS A 157 14.35 -8.84 8.75
CA CYS A 157 13.13 -8.58 9.51
C CYS A 157 11.88 -8.67 8.63
N ALA A 158 11.91 -8.10 7.43
CA ALA A 158 10.81 -8.17 6.47
C ALA A 158 10.45 -9.62 6.14
N GLU A 159 11.43 -10.48 5.89
CA GLU A 159 11.22 -11.89 5.59
C GLU A 159 10.59 -12.64 6.77
N ILE A 160 11.00 -12.36 8.00
CA ILE A 160 10.41 -12.98 9.20
C ILE A 160 8.95 -12.55 9.36
N LEU A 161 8.65 -11.26 9.14
CA LEU A 161 7.30 -10.69 9.31
C LEU A 161 6.33 -11.29 8.30
N LEU A 162 6.76 -11.32 7.04
CA LEU A 162 5.99 -11.81 5.91
C LEU A 162 5.66 -13.31 6.01
N LYS A 163 6.19 -14.06 6.99
CA LYS A 163 5.72 -15.42 7.29
C LYS A 163 4.31 -15.44 7.89
N GLU A 164 3.88 -14.40 8.62
CA GLU A 164 2.59 -14.36 9.33
C GLU A 164 1.63 -13.24 8.89
N VAL A 165 2.11 -12.29 8.10
CA VAL A 165 1.29 -11.22 7.50
C VAL A 165 1.15 -11.38 5.98
N ASP A 166 0.17 -10.71 5.38
CA ASP A 166 -0.15 -10.80 3.94
C ASP A 166 0.56 -9.76 3.09
N SER A 167 0.97 -8.64 3.70
CA SER A 167 1.74 -7.57 3.08
C SER A 167 2.57 -6.82 4.13
N LEU A 168 3.53 -6.02 3.65
CA LEU A 168 4.45 -5.26 4.50
C LEU A 168 4.56 -3.81 4.02
N ILE A 169 4.62 -2.87 4.96
CA ILE A 169 5.08 -1.50 4.72
C ILE A 169 6.38 -1.28 5.49
N ILE A 170 7.40 -0.80 4.79
CA ILE A 170 8.71 -0.44 5.36
C ILE A 170 8.81 1.09 5.43
N MET A 171 9.08 1.61 6.62
CA MET A 171 9.26 3.02 6.92
C MET A 171 10.68 3.24 7.42
N ASP A 172 11.55 3.70 6.52
CA ASP A 172 12.97 3.88 6.81
C ASP A 172 13.44 5.31 6.53
N TYR A 173 14.67 5.58 6.95
CA TYR A 173 15.42 6.79 6.62
C TYR A 173 16.62 6.43 5.73
N ALA A 174 16.55 5.31 4.99
CA ALA A 174 17.68 4.72 4.27
C ALA A 174 18.23 5.64 3.19
N VAL A 175 19.55 5.76 3.05
CA VAL A 175 20.13 6.51 1.93
C VAL A 175 19.85 5.71 0.66
N PHE A 176 19.17 6.33 -0.30
CA PHE A 176 18.84 5.71 -1.59
C PHE A 176 20.11 5.59 -2.44
N ASN A 177 20.83 4.49 -2.25
CA ASN A 177 21.96 4.07 -3.06
C ASN A 177 21.59 2.81 -3.86
N SER A 178 22.52 2.36 -4.71
CA SER A 178 22.34 1.15 -5.52
C SER A 178 22.01 -0.09 -4.68
N ASP A 179 22.63 -0.21 -3.51
CA ASP A 179 22.51 -1.39 -2.64
C ASP A 179 21.13 -1.46 -1.99
N TYR A 180 20.60 -0.32 -1.54
CA TYR A 180 19.23 -0.22 -1.04
C TYR A 180 18.22 -0.58 -2.13
N VAL A 181 18.36 0.02 -3.31
CA VAL A 181 17.46 -0.20 -4.44
C VAL A 181 17.45 -1.68 -4.85
N LYS A 182 18.63 -2.30 -4.92
CA LYS A 182 18.77 -3.73 -5.21
C LYS A 182 18.18 -4.59 -4.09
N GLY A 183 18.49 -4.30 -2.82
CA GLY A 183 17.99 -5.04 -1.68
C GLY A 183 16.46 -5.08 -1.59
N MET A 184 15.79 -3.95 -1.85
CA MET A 184 14.33 -3.89 -1.85
C MET A 184 13.70 -4.62 -3.05
N GLN A 185 14.32 -4.57 -4.22
CA GLN A 185 13.89 -5.37 -5.39
C GLN A 185 14.05 -6.86 -5.16
N ASP A 186 15.22 -7.28 -4.65
CA ASP A 186 15.51 -8.68 -4.37
C ASP A 186 14.57 -9.21 -3.28
N LEU A 187 14.23 -8.40 -2.27
CA LEU A 187 13.20 -8.71 -1.29
C LEU A 187 11.83 -8.92 -1.96
N GLN A 188 11.34 -7.96 -2.74
CA GLN A 188 10.04 -8.03 -3.39
C GLN A 188 9.91 -9.25 -4.32
N ASN A 189 10.96 -9.56 -5.08
CA ASN A 189 11.00 -10.71 -5.98
C ASN A 189 10.98 -12.05 -5.22
N ARG A 190 11.58 -12.10 -4.03
CA ARG A 190 11.69 -13.30 -3.20
C ARG A 190 10.42 -13.59 -2.40
N VAL A 191 9.79 -12.58 -1.81
CA VAL A 191 8.73 -12.79 -0.80
C VAL A 191 7.32 -13.02 -1.36
N ARG A 192 7.08 -12.86 -2.67
CA ARG A 192 5.78 -13.08 -3.36
C ARG A 192 4.55 -12.48 -2.64
N LYS A 193 4.77 -11.48 -1.79
CA LYS A 193 3.79 -10.71 -1.03
C LYS A 193 4.11 -9.23 -1.24
N PRO A 194 3.13 -8.32 -1.26
CA PRO A 194 3.40 -6.91 -1.51
C PRO A 194 4.27 -6.30 -0.42
N VAL A 195 5.34 -5.61 -0.83
CA VAL A 195 6.20 -4.79 0.02
C VAL A 195 6.14 -3.36 -0.49
N PHE A 196 5.58 -2.47 0.31
CA PHE A 196 5.52 -1.03 0.00
C PHE A 196 6.54 -0.28 0.83
N LEU A 197 7.09 0.80 0.26
CA LEU A 197 8.02 1.69 0.95
C LEU A 197 7.34 3.02 1.25
N ALA A 198 7.55 3.54 2.46
CA ALA A 198 7.15 4.88 2.86
C ALA A 198 8.31 5.54 3.62
N PRO A 199 9.40 5.91 2.92
CA PRO A 199 10.58 6.45 3.57
C PRO A 199 10.31 7.85 4.12
N CYS A 200 10.90 8.12 5.27
CA CYS A 200 10.91 9.43 5.88
C CYS A 200 11.79 10.39 5.05
N PHE A 201 11.34 11.65 4.94
CA PHE A 201 11.93 12.70 4.08
C PHE A 201 11.91 12.39 2.57
N PRO A 202 10.73 12.13 1.98
CA PRO A 202 10.58 11.78 0.56
C PRO A 202 10.99 12.90 -0.40
N ALA A 203 10.96 14.16 0.03
CA ALA A 203 11.18 15.34 -0.82
C ALA A 203 12.55 15.32 -1.53
N LYS A 204 13.59 14.81 -0.87
CA LYS A 204 14.93 14.71 -1.46
C LYS A 204 15.14 13.47 -2.35
N ARG A 205 14.12 12.62 -2.49
CA ARG A 205 14.27 11.24 -3.00
C ARG A 205 13.23 10.85 -4.05
N GLN A 206 12.39 11.78 -4.50
CA GLN A 206 11.27 11.49 -5.40
C GLN A 206 11.68 10.72 -6.66
N ALA A 207 12.79 11.08 -7.29
CA ALA A 207 13.28 10.41 -8.49
C ALA A 207 13.62 8.92 -8.24
N GLU A 208 14.22 8.61 -7.09
CA GLU A 208 14.59 7.24 -6.74
C GLU A 208 13.37 6.41 -6.32
N LEU A 209 12.42 7.03 -5.61
CA LEU A 209 11.12 6.41 -5.30
C LEU A 209 10.35 6.06 -6.57
N ALA A 210 10.33 6.96 -7.56
CA ALA A 210 9.70 6.71 -8.84
C ALA A 210 10.36 5.53 -9.58
N LYS A 211 11.70 5.45 -9.59
CA LYS A 211 12.42 4.32 -10.19
C LYS A 211 12.11 2.99 -9.50
N LEU A 212 11.98 2.96 -8.17
CA LEU A 212 11.59 1.75 -7.44
C LEU A 212 10.17 1.31 -7.75
N THR A 213 9.23 2.26 -7.75
CA THR A 213 7.83 1.99 -8.13
C THR A 213 7.75 1.39 -9.53
N LEU A 214 8.46 1.96 -10.51
CA LEU A 214 8.50 1.41 -11.88
C LEU A 214 9.12 0.00 -11.97
N LYS A 215 9.93 -0.39 -10.97
CA LYS A 215 10.51 -1.74 -10.86
C LYS A 215 9.67 -2.69 -9.99
N GLY A 216 8.44 -2.32 -9.66
CA GLY A 216 7.49 -3.16 -8.93
C GLY A 216 7.61 -3.11 -7.41
N VAL A 217 8.30 -2.11 -6.86
CA VAL A 217 8.36 -1.83 -5.42
C VAL A 217 7.66 -0.49 -5.14
N PRO A 218 6.33 -0.48 -4.91
CA PRO A 218 5.58 0.77 -4.74
C PRO A 218 6.12 1.59 -3.59
N SER A 219 6.43 2.85 -3.88
CA SER A 219 7.04 3.79 -2.96
C SER A 219 6.18 5.05 -2.81
N PHE A 220 5.92 5.45 -1.57
CA PHE A 220 5.02 6.54 -1.20
C PHE A 220 5.75 7.59 -0.39
N THR A 221 5.16 8.78 -0.28
CA THR A 221 5.79 9.89 0.43
C THR A 221 5.55 9.85 1.94
N ILE A 222 4.43 9.26 2.39
CA ILE A 222 4.04 9.18 3.80
C ILE A 222 3.34 7.85 4.09
N PRO A 223 3.37 7.38 5.35
CA PRO A 223 2.70 6.15 5.79
C PRO A 223 1.22 6.03 5.38
N GLU A 224 0.44 7.08 5.59
CA GLU A 224 -1.01 7.12 5.40
C GLU A 224 -1.38 6.77 3.95
N ARG A 225 -0.62 7.33 3.00
CA ARG A 225 -0.80 7.06 1.56
C ARG A 225 -0.49 5.61 1.22
N ALA A 226 0.63 5.08 1.73
CA ALA A 226 1.00 3.67 1.52
C ALA A 226 -0.05 2.72 2.09
N VAL A 227 -0.54 2.99 3.30
CA VAL A 227 -1.54 2.16 3.98
C VAL A 227 -2.88 2.21 3.25
N LYS A 228 -3.36 3.38 2.85
CA LYS A 228 -4.61 3.52 2.08
C LYS A 228 -4.53 2.78 0.73
N ALA A 229 -3.40 2.89 0.05
CA ALA A 229 -3.19 2.22 -1.22
C ALA A 229 -3.11 0.69 -1.04
N MET A 230 -2.45 0.21 0.01
CA MET A 230 -2.41 -1.21 0.40
C MET A 230 -3.81 -1.73 0.73
N ALA A 231 -4.60 -0.99 1.51
CA ALA A 231 -5.99 -1.36 1.84
C ALA A 231 -6.86 -1.46 0.58
N THR A 232 -6.62 -0.62 -0.42
CA THR A 232 -7.31 -0.70 -1.71
C THR A 232 -6.88 -1.93 -2.51
N ALA A 233 -5.59 -2.27 -2.50
CA ALA A 233 -5.08 -3.50 -3.11
C ALA A 233 -5.65 -4.77 -2.42
N VAL A 234 -5.83 -4.75 -1.09
CA VAL A 234 -6.53 -5.80 -0.33
C VAL A 234 -7.98 -5.95 -0.78
N LYS A 235 -8.74 -4.85 -0.85
CA LYS A 235 -10.15 -4.88 -1.32
C LYS A 235 -10.26 -5.42 -2.74
N TYR A 236 -9.35 -5.02 -3.64
CA TYR A 236 -9.29 -5.55 -4.99
C TYR A 236 -8.97 -7.05 -5.01
N SER A 237 -7.97 -7.49 -4.24
CA SER A 237 -7.61 -8.91 -4.12
C SER A 237 -8.79 -9.75 -3.62
N GLN A 238 -9.48 -9.29 -2.57
CA GLN A 238 -10.69 -9.95 -2.05
C GLN A 238 -11.80 -10.06 -3.09
N TYR A 239 -12.02 -9.01 -3.88
CA TYR A 239 -12.95 -9.05 -5.01
C TYR A 239 -12.56 -10.11 -6.05
N VAL A 240 -11.29 -10.17 -6.44
CA VAL A 240 -10.80 -11.17 -7.41
C VAL A 240 -10.90 -12.60 -6.85
N GLN A 241 -10.74 -12.77 -5.54
CA GLN A 241 -10.90 -14.07 -4.89
C GLN A 241 -12.37 -14.50 -4.76
N SER A 242 -13.31 -13.57 -4.53
CA SER A 242 -14.74 -13.90 -4.35
C SER A 242 -15.46 -14.31 -5.63
N ILE A 243 -14.85 -14.08 -6.79
CA ILE A 243 -15.39 -14.43 -8.11
C ILE A 243 -14.73 -15.68 -8.73
N LYS A 244 -13.73 -16.26 -8.07
CA LYS A 244 -13.09 -17.53 -8.45
C LYS A 244 -13.90 -18.69 -7.89
#